data_AF-A0A7Y4RU16-F1
#
_entry.id   AF-A0A7Y4RU16-F1
#
_cell.length_a   1.000
_cell.length_b   1.000
_cell.length_c   1.000
_cell.angle_alpha   90.00
_cell.angle_beta   90.00
_cell.angle_gamma   90.00
#
_symmetry.space_group_name_H-M   'P 1'
#
loop_
_entity.id
_entity.type
_entity.pdbx_description
1 polymer ?
#
loop_
_entity_poly.entity_id
_entity_poly.type
_entity_poly.pdbx_seq_one_letter_code
_entity_poly.pdbx_strand_id
1 'polypeptide(L)'
;MLTLTLGLALITPAARCASTFDAAPTPPPADSLAALYDRGRTFDAFLQSAKERRESWLGNYAAAVPDPGFLERARAVPGKWRLLVVLEDKCSDSVNTIPYVAKLVDSLGGSVTLRVVNSTEGKWVMERHRTPDGRAATPTVVLLDDQGNGRGCFIERPLVLQAWVAQNRAKLTDAEFVDQKTAIYRKDAGHRTVREIVELLESASLGTPRCQGAIR
;
A
#
# COMPACT_ATOMS: atom_id res chain seq x y z
N MET A 1 72.49 -8.46 -54.82
CA MET A 1 71.73 -7.19 -54.98
C MET A 1 70.30 -7.46 -54.53
N LEU A 2 69.77 -6.63 -53.61
CA LEU A 2 68.34 -6.32 -53.35
C LEU A 2 67.37 -7.52 -53.14
N THR A 3 66.55 -7.63 -52.10
CA THR A 3 66.03 -6.63 -51.16
C THR A 3 65.45 -7.37 -49.94
N LEU A 4 65.74 -6.83 -48.77
CA LEU A 4 65.14 -7.14 -47.48
C LEU A 4 63.82 -6.34 -47.36
N THR A 5 62.71 -6.98 -46.99
CA THR A 5 61.58 -6.26 -46.37
C THR A 5 60.89 -7.14 -45.34
N LEU A 6 61.26 -6.90 -44.09
CA LEU A 6 60.57 -7.28 -42.86
C LEU A 6 59.70 -6.07 -42.46
N GLY A 7 58.43 -6.26 -42.16
CA GLY A 7 57.55 -5.18 -41.69
C GLY A 7 56.16 -5.72 -41.34
N LEU A 8 56.01 -6.30 -40.16
CA LEU A 8 55.45 -5.67 -38.97
C LEU A 8 53.91 -5.69 -38.97
N ALA A 9 53.38 -6.70 -38.28
CA ALA A 9 51.97 -6.81 -37.93
C ALA A 9 51.58 -5.67 -36.98
N LEU A 10 50.49 -4.97 -37.29
CA LEU A 10 49.83 -4.05 -36.35
C LEU A 10 48.31 -4.29 -36.36
N ILE A 11 47.90 -5.08 -35.36
CA ILE A 11 46.84 -4.78 -34.38
C ILE A 11 45.53 -4.24 -34.97
N THR A 12 44.55 -5.13 -35.12
CA THR A 12 43.12 -4.80 -35.20
C THR A 12 42.64 -4.15 -33.90
N PRO A 13 41.91 -3.03 -33.94
CA PRO A 13 41.27 -2.50 -32.75
C PRO A 13 40.05 -3.36 -32.40
N ALA A 14 40.06 -3.92 -31.19
CA ALA A 14 38.88 -4.41 -30.53
C ALA A 14 38.09 -3.25 -29.88
N ALA A 15 36.76 -3.43 -29.88
CA ALA A 15 35.76 -2.77 -29.04
C ALA A 15 35.30 -1.34 -29.40
N ARG A 16 33.99 -1.20 -29.68
CA ARG A 16 33.07 -0.63 -28.68
C ARG A 16 31.59 -0.92 -29.00
N CYS A 17 30.88 -1.11 -27.89
CA CYS A 17 29.47 -1.41 -27.75
C CYS A 17 28.55 -0.45 -28.52
N ALA A 18 27.46 -0.99 -29.06
CA ALA A 18 26.19 -0.27 -29.10
C ALA A 18 25.01 -1.25 -29.02
N SER A 19 24.32 -1.18 -27.87
CA SER A 19 22.87 -1.14 -27.76
C SER A 19 22.07 -2.38 -28.17
N THR A 20 21.87 -3.28 -27.21
CA THR A 20 20.56 -3.91 -27.01
C THR A 20 19.98 -3.43 -25.67
N PHE A 21 19.72 -2.13 -25.56
CA PHE A 21 18.66 -1.67 -24.67
C PHE A 21 17.44 -1.44 -25.54
N ASP A 22 16.63 -2.48 -25.63
CA ASP A 22 15.19 -2.36 -25.41
C ASP A 22 14.66 -3.79 -25.34
N ALA A 23 14.85 -4.40 -24.18
CA ALA A 23 13.84 -5.34 -23.75
C ALA A 23 12.56 -4.51 -23.63
N ALA A 24 11.67 -4.66 -24.62
CA ALA A 24 10.32 -4.11 -24.53
C ALA A 24 9.77 -4.48 -23.13
N PRO A 25 9.15 -3.53 -22.40
CA PRO A 25 8.63 -3.82 -21.08
C PRO A 25 7.72 -5.03 -21.18
N THR A 26 8.07 -6.09 -20.45
CA THR A 26 7.27 -7.30 -20.35
C THR A 26 5.84 -6.86 -20.01
N PRO A 27 4.82 -7.25 -20.79
CA PRO A 27 3.46 -6.86 -20.47
C PRO A 27 3.16 -7.33 -19.04
N PRO A 28 2.56 -6.48 -18.19
CA PRO A 28 2.18 -6.89 -16.85
C PRO A 28 1.36 -8.18 -16.93
N PRO A 29 1.46 -9.09 -15.95
CA PRO A 29 0.55 -10.23 -15.88
C PRO A 29 -0.89 -9.70 -15.93
N ALA A 30 -1.82 -10.51 -16.43
CA ALA A 30 -3.23 -10.14 -16.62
C ALA A 30 -3.90 -9.51 -15.37
N ASP A 31 -3.29 -9.68 -14.19
CA ASP A 31 -3.61 -8.99 -12.93
C ASP A 31 -2.37 -8.37 -12.25
N SER A 32 -1.80 -7.29 -12.81
CA SER A 32 -0.81 -6.48 -12.09
C SER A 32 -1.46 -5.58 -11.03
N LEU A 33 -0.65 -5.11 -10.06
CA LEU A 33 -1.10 -4.10 -9.09
C LEU A 33 -1.58 -2.82 -9.78
N ALA A 34 -0.89 -2.38 -10.84
CA ALA A 34 -1.28 -1.24 -11.65
C ALA A 34 -2.66 -1.45 -12.31
N ALA A 35 -2.86 -2.58 -12.99
CA ALA A 35 -4.13 -2.86 -13.65
C ALA A 35 -5.29 -3.00 -12.64
N LEU A 36 -5.03 -3.60 -11.48
CA LEU A 36 -6.03 -3.72 -10.42
C LEU A 36 -6.37 -2.35 -9.81
N TYR A 37 -5.38 -1.48 -9.64
CA TYR A 37 -5.58 -0.10 -9.19
C TYR A 37 -6.43 0.71 -10.17
N ASP A 38 -6.15 0.62 -11.48
CA ASP A 38 -6.85 1.38 -12.52
C ASP A 38 -8.32 0.99 -12.64
N ARG A 39 -8.66 -0.29 -12.39
CA ARG A 39 -10.05 -0.78 -12.33
C ARG A 39 -10.76 -0.43 -11.02
N GLY A 40 -10.01 -0.08 -9.99
CA GLY A 40 -10.56 0.25 -8.68
C GLY A 40 -11.42 1.51 -8.69
N ARG A 41 -12.44 1.52 -7.83
CA ARG A 41 -13.29 2.70 -7.64
C ARG A 41 -12.64 3.71 -6.71
N THR A 42 -13.02 4.98 -6.81
CA THR A 42 -12.63 5.98 -5.81
C THR A 42 -13.23 5.64 -4.44
N PHE A 43 -12.66 6.20 -3.37
CA PHE A 43 -13.22 6.01 -2.03
C PHE A 43 -14.64 6.57 -1.89
N ASP A 44 -14.91 7.73 -2.49
CA ASP A 44 -16.25 8.33 -2.53
C ASP A 44 -17.27 7.39 -3.21
N ALA A 45 -16.94 6.84 -4.39
CA ALA A 45 -17.79 5.87 -5.05
C ALA A 45 -18.00 4.60 -4.22
N PHE A 46 -16.98 4.16 -3.48
CA PHE A 46 -17.12 3.09 -2.49
C PHE A 46 -18.14 3.47 -1.40
N LEU A 47 -17.96 4.62 -0.73
CA LEU A 47 -18.83 5.10 0.34
C LEU A 47 -20.30 5.20 -0.09
N GLN A 48 -20.54 5.74 -1.29
CA GLN A 48 -21.90 5.87 -1.83
C GLN A 48 -22.58 4.51 -1.99
N SER A 49 -21.83 3.48 -2.38
CA SER A 49 -22.34 2.11 -2.58
C SER A 49 -22.39 1.24 -1.33
N ALA A 50 -21.79 1.66 -0.21
CA ALA A 50 -21.70 0.87 1.01
C ALA A 50 -23.11 0.59 1.57
N LYS A 51 -23.40 -0.69 1.79
CA LYS A 51 -24.68 -1.19 2.32
C LYS A 51 -24.52 -1.57 3.78
N GLU A 52 -23.46 -2.29 4.10
CA GLU A 52 -23.15 -2.71 5.46
C GLU A 52 -22.32 -1.65 6.19
N ARG A 53 -22.61 -1.44 7.48
CA ARG A 53 -21.92 -0.45 8.35
C ARG A 53 -21.91 0.97 7.77
N ARG A 54 -22.86 1.31 6.89
CA ARG A 54 -22.89 2.59 6.15
C ARG A 54 -22.74 3.82 7.05
N GLU A 55 -23.48 3.87 8.16
CA GLU A 55 -23.41 4.98 9.10
C GLU A 55 -22.02 5.12 9.72
N SER A 56 -21.36 4.01 10.07
CA SER A 56 -19.98 4.03 10.59
C SER A 56 -18.99 4.49 9.53
N TRP A 57 -19.14 4.07 8.27
CA TRP A 57 -18.31 4.53 7.16
C TRP A 57 -18.41 6.05 6.95
N LEU A 58 -19.64 6.55 6.86
CA LEU A 58 -19.90 7.98 6.69
C LEU A 58 -19.47 8.79 7.91
N GLY A 59 -19.81 8.32 9.11
CA GLY A 59 -19.47 8.99 10.37
C GLY A 59 -17.97 9.07 10.60
N ASN A 60 -17.23 7.98 10.40
CA ASN A 60 -15.77 7.98 10.57
C ASN A 60 -15.08 8.87 9.52
N TYR A 61 -15.55 8.90 8.27
CA TYR A 61 -14.99 9.78 7.25
C TYR A 61 -15.29 11.27 7.53
N ALA A 62 -16.52 11.58 7.95
CA ALA A 62 -16.93 12.93 8.30
C ALA A 62 -16.18 13.47 9.53
N ALA A 63 -15.97 12.63 10.54
CA ALA A 63 -15.25 12.98 11.76
C ALA A 63 -13.72 12.99 11.60
N ALA A 64 -13.18 12.42 10.51
CA ALA A 64 -11.76 12.37 10.28
C ALA A 64 -11.19 13.78 10.06
N VAL A 65 -10.22 14.15 10.89
CA VAL A 65 -9.40 15.36 10.75
C VAL A 65 -7.94 14.91 10.76
N PRO A 66 -7.22 14.98 9.63
CA PRO A 66 -5.82 14.60 9.60
C PRO A 66 -5.01 15.48 10.56
N ASP A 67 -4.15 14.84 11.37
CA ASP A 67 -3.18 15.56 12.19
C ASP A 67 -2.29 16.45 11.30
N PRO A 68 -2.12 17.75 11.62
CA PRO A 68 -1.31 18.65 10.80
C PRO A 68 0.13 18.19 10.58
N GLY A 69 0.76 17.58 11.60
CA GLY A 69 2.12 17.08 11.50
C GLY A 69 2.22 15.88 10.56
N PHE A 70 1.23 14.97 10.56
CA PHE A 70 1.16 13.89 9.57
C PHE A 70 0.91 14.40 8.16
N LEU A 71 0.07 15.43 8.01
CA LEU A 71 -0.21 16.03 6.72
C LEU A 71 1.02 16.73 6.12
N GLU A 72 1.77 17.48 6.92
CA GLU A 72 3.02 18.11 6.51
C GLU A 72 4.06 17.08 6.09
N ARG A 73 4.27 16.04 6.91
CA ARG A 73 5.18 14.94 6.60
C ARG A 73 4.82 14.26 5.28
N ALA A 74 3.54 13.95 5.08
CA ALA A 74 3.07 13.31 3.85
C ALA A 74 3.22 14.21 2.61
N ARG A 75 3.04 15.54 2.75
CA ARG A 75 3.28 16.51 1.66
C ARG A 75 4.75 16.64 1.29
N ALA A 76 5.65 16.43 2.25
CA ALA A 76 7.09 16.48 2.03
C ALA A 76 7.64 15.26 1.27
N VAL A 77 6.86 14.19 1.15
CA VAL A 77 7.27 13.00 0.39
C VAL A 77 7.24 13.30 -1.11
N PRO A 78 8.38 13.20 -1.83
CA PRO A 78 8.43 13.52 -3.25
C PRO A 78 7.72 12.45 -4.10
N GLY A 79 7.33 12.85 -5.31
CA GLY A 79 6.76 11.95 -6.32
C GLY A 79 5.24 11.82 -6.25
N LYS A 80 4.72 10.83 -6.99
CA LYS A 80 3.31 10.46 -7.03
C LYS A 80 3.14 9.05 -6.52
N TRP A 81 2.16 8.87 -5.65
CA TRP A 81 1.92 7.61 -4.96
C TRP A 81 0.48 7.17 -5.11
N ARG A 82 0.27 5.86 -5.07
CA ARG A 82 -1.05 5.25 -5.21
C ARG A 82 -1.30 4.28 -4.06
N LEU A 83 -2.47 4.36 -3.43
CA LEU A 83 -2.93 3.36 -2.45
C LEU A 83 -3.98 2.47 -3.10
N LEU A 84 -3.63 1.21 -3.36
CA LEU A 84 -4.60 0.17 -3.67
C LEU A 84 -5.13 -0.41 -2.36
N VAL A 85 -6.44 -0.36 -2.15
CA VAL A 85 -7.08 -0.85 -0.93
C VAL A 85 -8.05 -1.97 -1.28
N VAL A 86 -7.77 -3.17 -0.77
CA VAL A 86 -8.70 -4.30 -0.80
C VAL A 86 -9.53 -4.29 0.47
N LEU A 87 -10.85 -4.09 0.37
CA LEU A 87 -11.74 -4.04 1.53
C LEU A 87 -13.16 -4.52 1.23
N GLU A 88 -13.93 -4.73 2.29
CA GLU A 88 -15.38 -4.98 2.24
C GLU A 88 -16.10 -4.01 3.19
N ASP A 89 -17.31 -3.57 2.83
CA ASP A 89 -18.09 -2.63 3.64
C ASP A 89 -18.52 -3.22 4.99
N LYS A 90 -18.72 -4.53 5.06
CA LYS A 90 -19.01 -5.27 6.31
C LYS A 90 -17.83 -5.40 7.27
N CYS A 91 -16.60 -5.14 6.82
CA CYS A 91 -15.41 -5.41 7.63
C CYS A 91 -15.25 -4.40 8.78
N SER A 92 -15.21 -4.92 10.01
CA SER A 92 -15.03 -4.10 11.22
C SER A 92 -13.69 -3.36 11.26
N ASP A 93 -12.61 -3.98 10.78
CA ASP A 93 -11.29 -3.35 10.82
C ASP A 93 -11.18 -2.28 9.70
N SER A 94 -11.79 -2.52 8.52
CA SER A 94 -11.79 -1.56 7.41
C SER A 94 -12.52 -0.27 7.76
N VAL A 95 -13.74 -0.36 8.32
CA VAL A 95 -14.54 0.82 8.65
C VAL A 95 -13.88 1.70 9.70
N ASN A 96 -13.07 1.13 10.59
CA ASN A 96 -12.40 1.86 11.67
C ASN A 96 -11.01 2.40 11.28
N THR A 97 -10.53 2.15 10.06
CA THR A 97 -9.17 2.52 9.63
C THR A 97 -9.18 3.33 8.33
N ILE A 98 -9.83 2.83 7.29
CA ILE A 98 -9.74 3.38 5.93
C ILE A 98 -10.37 4.77 5.75
N PRO A 99 -11.47 5.15 6.43
CA PRO A 99 -12.00 6.51 6.32
C PRO A 99 -10.96 7.60 6.67
N TYR A 100 -10.15 7.36 7.69
CA TYR A 100 -9.10 8.29 8.11
C TYR A 100 -7.95 8.36 7.11
N VAL A 101 -7.59 7.24 6.49
CA VAL A 101 -6.60 7.19 5.40
C VAL A 101 -7.10 7.93 4.18
N ALA A 102 -8.36 7.73 3.78
CA ALA A 102 -8.96 8.45 2.67
C ALA A 102 -8.97 9.96 2.91
N LYS A 103 -9.32 10.40 4.13
CA LYS A 103 -9.30 11.82 4.50
C LYS A 103 -7.90 12.44 4.43
N LEU A 104 -6.86 11.70 4.85
CA LEU A 104 -5.47 12.11 4.63
C LEU A 104 -5.22 12.31 3.13
N VAL A 105 -5.53 11.30 2.31
CA VAL A 105 -5.30 11.32 0.85
C VAL A 105 -6.00 12.49 0.17
N ASP A 106 -7.26 12.76 0.51
CA ASP A 106 -8.02 13.89 -0.05
C ASP A 106 -7.38 15.25 0.30
N SER A 107 -6.69 15.33 1.44
CA SER A 107 -6.00 16.53 1.93
C SER A 107 -4.61 16.76 1.27
N LEU A 108 -4.13 15.80 0.47
CA LEU A 108 -2.82 15.81 -0.19
C LEU A 108 -2.83 16.37 -1.62
N GLY A 109 -3.97 16.84 -2.12
CA GLY A 109 -4.05 17.53 -3.42
C GLY A 109 -3.58 16.67 -4.61
N GLY A 110 -3.74 15.34 -4.51
CA GLY A 110 -3.40 14.40 -5.57
C GLY A 110 -1.91 14.07 -5.72
N SER A 111 -1.06 14.35 -4.72
CA SER A 111 0.27 13.70 -4.65
C SER A 111 0.15 12.22 -4.31
N VAL A 112 -0.90 11.86 -3.56
CA VAL A 112 -1.30 10.48 -3.27
C VAL A 112 -2.74 10.29 -3.75
N THR A 113 -3.06 9.14 -4.34
CA THR A 113 -4.42 8.80 -4.78
C THR A 113 -4.84 7.41 -4.32
N LEU A 114 -6.09 7.22 -3.93
CA LEU A 114 -6.60 5.96 -3.36
C LEU A 114 -7.66 5.32 -4.26
N ARG A 115 -7.51 4.02 -4.51
CA ARG A 115 -8.50 3.19 -5.22
C ARG A 115 -8.87 1.95 -4.42
N VAL A 116 -10.13 1.58 -4.50
CA VAL A 116 -10.73 0.48 -3.74
C VAL A 116 -11.15 -0.65 -4.68
N VAL A 117 -10.85 -1.89 -4.30
CA VAL A 117 -11.39 -3.12 -4.90
C VAL A 117 -11.95 -4.03 -3.81
N ASN A 118 -12.86 -4.93 -4.15
CA ASN A 118 -13.40 -5.88 -3.18
C ASN A 118 -12.46 -7.08 -2.96
N SER A 119 -12.75 -7.93 -1.97
CA SER A 119 -11.93 -9.10 -1.62
C SER A 119 -11.94 -10.21 -2.67
N THR A 120 -12.94 -10.24 -3.56
CA THR A 120 -12.96 -11.17 -4.69
C THR A 120 -11.93 -10.76 -5.74
N GLU A 121 -11.96 -9.49 -6.16
CA GLU A 121 -11.02 -8.92 -7.14
C GLU A 121 -9.60 -8.86 -6.58
N GLY A 122 -9.46 -8.47 -5.30
CA GLY A 122 -8.18 -8.31 -4.61
C GLY A 122 -7.67 -9.56 -3.89
N LYS A 123 -8.27 -10.74 -4.13
CA LYS A 123 -7.94 -11.96 -3.37
C LYS A 123 -6.45 -12.28 -3.40
N TRP A 124 -5.83 -12.26 -4.57
CA TRP A 124 -4.41 -12.58 -4.74
C TRP A 124 -3.50 -11.58 -4.00
N VAL A 125 -3.92 -10.32 -3.88
CA VAL A 125 -3.20 -9.30 -3.11
C VAL A 125 -3.25 -9.65 -1.63
N MET A 126 -4.42 -10.00 -1.10
CA MET A 126 -4.57 -10.41 0.31
C MET A 126 -3.78 -11.69 0.62
N GLU A 127 -3.78 -12.66 -0.29
CA GLU A 127 -3.03 -13.91 -0.15
C GLU A 127 -1.51 -13.70 -0.15
N ARG A 128 -1.02 -12.71 -0.90
CA ARG A 128 0.40 -12.34 -0.93
C ARG A 128 0.83 -11.53 0.29
N HIS A 129 -0.10 -10.91 1.00
CA HIS A 129 0.17 -10.07 2.18
C HIS A 129 -0.67 -10.53 3.38
N ARG A 130 -0.42 -11.75 3.85
CA ARG A 130 -1.15 -12.35 4.97
C ARG A 130 -0.80 -11.69 6.29
N THR A 131 -1.81 -11.60 7.17
CA THR A 131 -1.67 -11.20 8.57
C THR A 131 -0.69 -12.11 9.31
N PRO A 132 -0.16 -11.72 10.50
CA PRO A 132 0.85 -12.51 11.22
C PRO A 132 0.41 -13.94 11.58
N ASP A 133 -0.91 -14.17 11.68
CA ASP A 133 -1.53 -15.48 11.91
C ASP A 133 -1.89 -16.22 10.60
N GLY A 134 -1.46 -15.73 9.44
CA GLY A 134 -1.52 -16.45 8.17
C GLY A 134 -2.79 -16.24 7.34
N ARG A 135 -3.67 -15.32 7.73
CA ARG A 135 -4.95 -15.07 7.03
C ARG A 135 -4.79 -14.01 5.94
N ALA A 136 -5.52 -14.22 4.84
CA ALA A 136 -5.86 -13.16 3.91
C ALA A 136 -6.94 -12.28 4.57
N ALA A 137 -6.69 -10.97 4.75
CA ALA A 137 -7.57 -10.10 5.53
C ALA A 137 -7.82 -8.74 4.89
N THR A 138 -8.99 -8.16 5.18
CA THR A 138 -9.34 -6.78 4.84
C THR A 138 -9.23 -5.89 6.10
N PRO A 139 -8.81 -4.62 5.97
CA PRO A 139 -8.27 -4.04 4.75
C PRO A 139 -6.85 -4.56 4.48
N THR A 140 -6.52 -4.78 3.21
CA THR A 140 -5.13 -4.88 2.76
C THR A 140 -4.84 -3.65 1.92
N VAL A 141 -3.87 -2.83 2.35
CA VAL A 141 -3.44 -1.63 1.63
C VAL A 141 -2.07 -1.88 1.03
N VAL A 142 -1.91 -1.63 -0.27
CA VAL A 142 -0.62 -1.67 -0.96
C VAL A 142 -0.31 -0.28 -1.48
N LEU A 143 0.87 0.23 -1.10
CA LEU A 143 1.43 1.46 -1.62
C LEU A 143 2.16 1.16 -2.94
N LEU A 144 1.82 1.90 -3.98
CA LEU A 144 2.45 1.80 -5.30
C LEU A 144 3.15 3.11 -5.67
N ASP A 145 4.26 3.00 -6.41
CA ASP A 145 4.87 4.14 -7.09
C ASP A 145 4.09 4.55 -8.36
N ASP A 146 4.62 5.53 -9.08
CA ASP A 146 4.07 6.07 -10.33
C ASP A 146 4.04 5.05 -11.48
N GLN A 147 4.92 4.06 -11.45
CA GLN A 147 4.97 2.92 -12.37
C GLN A 147 4.02 1.79 -11.94
N GLY A 148 3.39 1.89 -10.76
CA GLY A 148 2.45 0.90 -10.25
C GLY A 148 3.12 -0.32 -9.60
N ASN A 149 4.40 -0.22 -9.25
CA ASN A 149 5.12 -1.24 -8.50
C ASN A 149 4.80 -1.14 -7.01
N GLY A 150 4.68 -2.28 -6.32
CA GLY A 150 4.55 -2.30 -4.87
C GLY A 150 5.78 -1.73 -4.15
N ARG A 151 5.56 -0.78 -3.25
CA ARG A 151 6.58 -0.10 -2.42
C ARG A 151 6.27 -0.12 -0.92
N GLY A 152 5.19 -0.75 -0.52
CA GLY A 152 4.90 -1.00 0.87
C GLY A 152 3.50 -1.53 1.08
N CYS A 153 3.19 -1.94 2.31
CA CYS A 153 1.88 -2.45 2.65
C CYS A 153 1.48 -2.10 4.09
N PHE A 154 0.17 -2.03 4.34
CA PHE A 154 -0.45 -2.04 5.67
C PHE A 154 -1.53 -3.12 5.69
N ILE A 155 -1.46 -4.05 6.65
CA ILE A 155 -2.31 -5.23 6.70
C ILE A 155 -3.22 -5.22 7.94
N GLU A 156 -4.53 -5.21 7.69
CA GLU A 156 -5.64 -5.35 8.63
C GLU A 156 -5.75 -4.24 9.70
N ARG A 157 -4.72 -4.06 10.54
CA ARG A 157 -4.74 -3.20 11.73
C ARG A 157 -3.39 -2.51 11.93
N PRO A 158 -3.35 -1.34 12.61
CA PRO A 158 -2.08 -0.75 13.01
C PRO A 158 -1.29 -1.68 13.94
N LEU A 159 0.03 -1.64 13.87
CA LEU A 159 0.93 -2.57 14.56
C LEU A 159 0.64 -2.66 16.07
N VAL A 160 0.32 -1.53 16.70
CA VAL A 160 -0.01 -1.50 18.14
C VAL A 160 -1.28 -2.32 18.46
N LEU A 161 -2.27 -2.30 17.57
CA LEU A 161 -3.49 -3.08 17.75
C LEU A 161 -3.25 -4.55 17.40
N GLN A 162 -2.38 -4.86 16.43
CA GLN A 162 -1.97 -6.25 16.19
C GLN A 162 -1.29 -6.86 17.41
N ALA A 163 -0.38 -6.13 18.06
CA ALA A 163 0.27 -6.57 19.29
C ALA A 163 -0.75 -6.82 20.41
N TRP A 164 -1.72 -5.91 20.58
CA TRP A 164 -2.80 -6.10 21.54
C TRP A 164 -3.64 -7.35 21.22
N VAL A 165 -4.02 -7.57 19.95
CA VAL A 165 -4.78 -8.76 19.54
C VAL A 165 -4.01 -10.04 19.85
N ALA A 166 -2.73 -10.11 19.49
CA ALA A 166 -1.89 -11.28 19.76
C ALA A 166 -1.80 -11.61 21.26
N GLN A 167 -1.80 -10.59 22.12
CA GLN A 167 -1.69 -10.77 23.57
C GLN A 167 -3.02 -11.10 24.27
N ASN A 168 -4.16 -10.72 23.69
CA ASN A 168 -5.45 -10.73 24.37
C ASN A 168 -6.49 -11.65 23.74
N ARG A 169 -6.39 -11.98 22.44
CA ARG A 169 -7.46 -12.71 21.74
C ARG A 169 -7.82 -14.05 22.39
N ALA A 170 -6.82 -14.80 22.85
CA ALA A 170 -7.02 -16.11 23.50
C ALA A 170 -7.49 -16.02 24.96
N LYS A 171 -7.50 -14.81 25.56
CA LYS A 171 -7.84 -14.57 26.97
C LYS A 171 -9.25 -14.00 27.15
N LEU A 172 -9.85 -13.52 26.08
CA LEU A 172 -11.13 -12.82 26.09
C LEU A 172 -12.20 -13.68 25.42
N THR A 173 -13.43 -13.56 25.91
CA THR A 173 -14.59 -14.00 25.14
C THR A 173 -14.73 -13.19 23.85
N ASP A 174 -15.50 -13.67 22.89
CA ASP A 174 -15.71 -12.95 21.63
C ASP A 174 -16.36 -11.59 21.84
N ALA A 175 -17.31 -11.48 22.77
CA ALA A 175 -17.96 -10.22 23.12
C ALA A 175 -16.97 -9.22 23.72
N GLU A 176 -16.19 -9.63 24.73
CA GLU A 176 -15.17 -8.77 25.34
C GLU A 176 -14.09 -8.34 24.34
N PHE A 177 -13.68 -9.25 23.46
CA PHE A 177 -12.70 -8.94 22.42
C PHE A 177 -13.24 -7.88 21.46
N VAL A 178 -14.48 -8.04 20.99
CA VAL A 178 -15.12 -7.07 20.08
C VAL A 178 -15.29 -5.72 20.76
N ASP A 179 -15.75 -5.68 22.01
CA ASP A 179 -15.99 -4.44 22.75
C ASP A 179 -14.68 -3.69 23.01
N GLN A 180 -13.65 -4.38 23.51
CA GLN A 180 -12.36 -3.76 23.79
C GLN A 180 -11.66 -3.31 22.50
N LYS A 181 -11.67 -4.13 21.43
CA LYS A 181 -11.11 -3.74 20.12
C LYS A 181 -11.80 -2.49 19.58
N THR A 182 -13.13 -2.45 19.67
CA THR A 182 -13.93 -1.31 19.21
C THR A 182 -13.65 -0.06 20.05
N ALA A 183 -13.49 -0.19 21.36
CA ALA A 183 -13.10 0.93 22.23
C ALA A 183 -11.72 1.48 21.88
N ILE A 184 -10.75 0.61 21.56
CA ILE A 184 -9.42 1.04 21.08
C ILE A 184 -9.56 1.83 19.77
N TYR A 185 -10.33 1.34 18.80
CA TYR A 185 -10.56 2.05 17.55
C TYR A 185 -11.20 3.43 17.75
N ARG A 186 -12.26 3.50 18.57
CA ARG A 186 -12.93 4.77 18.87
C ARG A 186 -12.00 5.77 19.54
N LYS A 187 -11.16 5.31 20.47
CA LYS A 187 -10.18 6.15 21.17
C LYS A 187 -9.05 6.61 20.24
N ASP A 188 -8.57 5.73 19.36
CA ASP A 188 -7.49 6.03 18.42
C ASP A 188 -7.94 6.96 17.29
N ALA A 189 -9.21 6.88 16.87
CA ALA A 189 -9.78 7.68 15.79
C ALA A 189 -8.90 7.70 14.53
N GLY A 190 -8.32 6.55 14.19
CA GLY A 190 -7.46 6.36 13.03
C GLY A 190 -6.05 6.97 13.13
N HIS A 191 -5.70 7.63 14.23
CA HIS A 191 -4.41 8.33 14.40
C HIS A 191 -3.21 7.39 14.16
N ARG A 192 -3.21 6.17 14.73
CA ARG A 192 -2.12 5.21 14.51
C ARG A 192 -2.08 4.69 13.08
N THR A 193 -3.23 4.49 12.46
CA THR A 193 -3.33 4.05 11.06
C THR A 193 -2.75 5.10 10.12
N VAL A 194 -3.17 6.37 10.27
CA VAL A 194 -2.69 7.49 9.45
C VAL A 194 -1.18 7.65 9.60
N ARG A 195 -0.67 7.65 10.85
CA ARG A 195 0.77 7.69 11.12
C ARG A 195 1.53 6.60 10.36
N GLU A 196 1.03 5.37 10.40
CA GLU A 196 1.65 4.21 9.78
C GLU A 196 1.65 4.29 8.24
N ILE A 197 0.60 4.85 7.63
CA ILE A 197 0.56 5.17 6.19
C ILE A 197 1.58 6.25 5.80
N VAL A 198 1.71 7.32 6.60
CA VAL A 198 2.72 8.37 6.36
C VAL A 198 4.12 7.78 6.46
N GLU A 199 4.36 6.99 7.50
CA GLU A 199 5.59 6.22 7.69
C GLU A 199 5.89 5.30 6.49
N LEU A 200 4.88 4.67 5.87
CA LEU A 200 5.05 3.88 4.65
C LEU A 200 5.48 4.74 3.45
N LEU A 201 4.86 5.89 3.25
CA LEU A 201 5.21 6.84 2.18
C LEU A 201 6.66 7.30 2.31
N GLU A 202 7.08 7.71 3.50
CA GLU A 202 8.45 8.14 3.79
C GLU A 202 9.45 7.03 3.46
N SER A 203 9.26 5.82 3.99
CA SER A 203 10.16 4.69 3.75
C SER A 203 10.25 4.31 2.27
N ALA A 204 9.12 4.36 1.55
CA ALA A 204 9.09 4.08 0.12
C ALA A 204 9.90 5.12 -0.68
N SER A 205 9.79 6.40 -0.34
CA SER A 205 10.56 7.47 -0.99
C SER A 205 12.07 7.38 -0.76
N LEU A 206 12.49 6.73 0.34
CA LEU A 206 13.88 6.44 0.65
C LEU A 206 14.39 5.13 0.03
N GLY A 207 13.57 4.45 -0.78
CA GLY A 207 13.94 3.15 -1.37
C GLY A 207 13.96 2.00 -0.38
N THR A 208 13.27 2.12 0.76
CA THR A 208 13.19 1.12 1.83
C THR A 208 11.76 0.57 1.98
N PRO A 209 11.21 -0.11 0.96
CA PRO A 209 9.83 -0.57 0.99
C PRO A 209 9.62 -1.54 2.17
N ARG A 210 8.50 -1.37 2.89
CA ARG A 210 8.18 -2.20 4.05
C ARG A 210 6.71 -2.61 4.06
N CYS A 211 6.46 -3.81 4.56
CA CYS A 211 5.13 -4.37 4.68
C CYS A 211 4.78 -4.48 6.17
N GLN A 212 3.96 -3.56 6.67
CA GLN A 212 3.61 -3.47 8.07
C GLN A 212 2.51 -4.47 8.40
N GLY A 213 2.78 -5.34 9.37
CA GLY A 213 1.81 -6.30 9.86
C GLY A 213 1.60 -7.53 8.98
N ALA A 214 2.49 -7.77 8.01
CA ALA A 214 2.53 -9.02 7.29
C ALA A 214 3.41 -10.06 8.00
N ILE A 215 3.18 -11.35 7.71
CA ILE A 215 4.16 -12.41 8.02
C ILE A 215 5.50 -12.05 7.36
N ARG A 216 6.58 -12.15 8.14
CA ARG A 216 7.96 -12.02 7.67
C ARG A 216 8.43 -13.29 7.00
#